data_AF-A0A842Y6G0-F1
#
_entry.id   AF-A0A842Y6G0-F1
#
_cell.length_a   1.000
_cell.length_b   1.000
_cell.length_c   1.000
_cell.angle_alpha   90.00
_cell.angle_beta   90.00
_cell.angle_gamma   90.00
#
_symmetry.space_group_name_H-M   'P 1'
#
loop_
_entity.id
_entity.type
_entity.pdbx_description
1 polymer ?
#
loop_
_entity_poly.entity_id
_entity_poly.type
_entity_poly.pdbx_seq_one_letter_code
_entity_poly.pdbx_strand_id
1 'polypeptide(L)' 'MATSRKRAKMKRYFKELIHTFRFTFEDISQTSGIEVERLKAINKGEEPTREEGLIMQRITLAMSRKRGEDTGEESD' A
#
# COMPACT_ATOMS: atom_id res chain seq x y z
N MET A 1 -17.89 13.44 9.54
CA MET A 1 -17.93 12.14 8.82
C MET A 1 -16.83 11.25 9.36
N ALA A 2 -17.16 10.13 10.02
CA ALA A 2 -16.15 9.17 10.47
C ALA A 2 -15.49 8.53 9.25
N THR A 3 -14.18 8.71 9.08
CA THR A 3 -13.43 8.02 8.03
C THR A 3 -13.44 6.53 8.37
N SER A 4 -13.85 5.68 7.42
CA SER A 4 -13.82 4.23 7.63
C SER A 4 -12.39 3.81 8.01
N ARG A 5 -12.25 2.92 9.00
CA ARG A 5 -10.94 2.38 9.42
C ARG A 5 -10.18 1.77 8.24
N LYS A 6 -10.91 1.21 7.25
CA LYS A 6 -10.31 0.64 6.04
C LYS A 6 -9.68 1.72 5.16
N ARG A 7 -10.37 2.85 4.95
CA ARG A 7 -9.84 4.00 4.19
C ARG A 7 -8.61 4.61 4.85
N ALA A 8 -8.62 4.74 6.18
CA ALA A 8 -7.45 5.22 6.92
C ALA A 8 -6.23 4.30 6.72
N LYS A 9 -6.42 2.98 6.80
CA LYS A 9 -5.36 2.00 6.52
C LYS A 9 -4.85 2.08 5.08
N MET A 10 -5.75 2.15 4.10
CA MET A 10 -5.36 2.26 2.69
C MET A 10 -4.54 3.51 2.39
N LYS A 11 -4.93 4.66 2.93
CA LYS A 11 -4.13 5.89 2.79
C LYS A 11 -2.72 5.73 3.35
N ARG A 12 -2.56 5.01 4.46
CA ARG A 12 -1.24 4.70 5.02
C ARG A 12 -0.43 3.82 4.07
N TYR A 13 -1.01 2.76 3.51
CA TYR A 13 -0.31 1.89 2.56
C TYR A 13 0.13 2.65 1.31
N PHE A 14 -0.76 3.46 0.71
CA PHE A 14 -0.37 4.31 -0.41
C PHE A 14 0.74 5.29 -0.05
N LYS A 15 0.67 5.90 1.14
CA LYS A 15 1.71 6.82 1.60
C LYS A 15 3.07 6.13 1.69
N GLU A 16 3.12 4.95 2.30
CA GLU A 16 4.37 4.16 2.41
C GLU A 16 4.87 3.74 1.01
N LEU A 17 4.03 3.16 0.16
CA LEU A 17 4.42 2.72 -1.19
C LEU A 17 4.91 3.87 -2.07
N ILE A 18 4.19 4.99 -2.11
CA ILE A 18 4.51 6.11 -3.00
C ILE A 18 5.63 6.99 -2.45
N HIS A 19 5.60 7.35 -1.16
CA HIS A 19 6.57 8.31 -0.63
C HIS A 19 7.82 7.65 -0.04
N THR A 20 7.68 6.47 0.56
CA THR A 20 8.83 5.76 1.16
C THR A 20 9.52 4.88 0.13
N PHE A 21 8.75 4.05 -0.59
CA PHE A 21 9.31 3.11 -1.56
C PHE A 21 9.38 3.65 -2.99
N ARG A 22 8.85 4.86 -3.23
CA ARG A 22 8.89 5.56 -4.53
C ARG A 22 8.15 4.84 -5.66
N PHE A 23 7.14 4.04 -5.33
CA PHE A 23 6.30 3.37 -6.32
C PHE A 23 5.34 4.35 -6.99
N THR A 24 5.09 4.14 -8.28
CA THR A 24 3.98 4.74 -9.02
C THR A 24 2.69 3.92 -8.85
N PHE A 25 1.55 4.45 -9.30
CA PHE A 25 0.31 3.65 -9.30
C PHE A 25 0.40 2.48 -10.27
N GLU A 26 1.17 2.64 -11.34
CA GLU A 26 1.46 1.63 -12.34
C GLU A 26 2.27 0.48 -11.73
N ASP A 27 3.31 0.78 -10.93
CA ASP A 27 4.10 -0.24 -10.22
C ASP A 27 3.24 -1.01 -9.19
N ILE A 28 2.38 -0.28 -8.46
CA ILE A 28 1.45 -0.88 -7.50
C ILE A 28 0.46 -1.78 -8.23
N SER A 29 -0.07 -1.34 -9.38
CA SER A 29 -0.99 -2.12 -10.20
C SER A 29 -0.35 -3.43 -10.66
N GLN A 30 0.87 -3.36 -11.23
CA GLN A 30 1.60 -4.55 -11.67
C GLN A 30 1.86 -5.55 -10.53
N THR A 31 2.12 -5.05 -9.32
CA THR A 31 2.41 -5.91 -8.16
C THR A 31 1.13 -6.47 -7.51
N SER A 32 0.06 -5.68 -7.49
CA SER A 32 -1.20 -6.02 -6.80
C SER A 32 -2.23 -6.71 -7.67
N GLY A 33 -2.14 -6.57 -8.99
CA GLY A 33 -3.19 -6.95 -9.94
C GLY A 33 -4.43 -6.05 -9.86
N ILE A 34 -4.37 -4.93 -9.12
CA ILE A 34 -5.48 -3.98 -9.01
C ILE A 34 -5.29 -2.88 -10.06
N GLU A 35 -6.31 -2.67 -10.89
CA GLU A 35 -6.31 -1.64 -11.92
C GLU A 35 -5.90 -0.26 -11.41
N VAL A 36 -5.10 0.47 -12.20
CA VAL A 36 -4.57 1.80 -11.83
C VAL A 36 -5.70 2.77 -11.50
N GLU A 37 -6.79 2.74 -12.28
CA GLU A 37 -7.96 3.58 -12.03
C GLU A 37 -8.61 3.27 -10.69
N ARG A 38 -8.69 1.98 -10.33
CA ARG A 38 -9.22 1.54 -9.05
C ARG A 38 -8.34 1.99 -7.88
N LEU A 39 -7.02 1.90 -8.01
CA LEU A 39 -6.09 2.41 -7.01
C LEU A 39 -6.24 3.93 -6.80
N LYS A 40 -6.36 4.70 -7.89
CA LYS A 40 -6.59 6.15 -7.84
C LYS A 40 -7.92 6.49 -7.17
N ALA A 41 -8.98 5.73 -7.45
CA ALA A 41 -10.30 5.89 -6.84
C ALA A 41 -10.26 5.67 -5.32
N ILE A 42 -9.63 4.59 -4.86
CA ILE A 42 -9.44 4.31 -3.43
C ILE A 42 -8.61 5.41 -2.77
N ASN A 43 -7.52 5.87 -3.41
CA ASN A 43 -6.69 6.95 -2.88
C ASN A 43 -7.47 8.27 -2.73
N LYS A 44 -8.39 8.56 -3.66
CA LYS A 44 -9.30 9.73 -3.60
C LYS A 44 -10.37 9.60 -2.52
N GLY A 45 -10.61 8.40 -1.98
CA GLY A 45 -11.46 8.20 -0.80
C GLY A 45 -12.61 7.23 -0.99
N GLU A 46 -12.65 6.48 -2.10
CA GLU A 46 -13.55 5.34 -2.23
C GLU A 46 -13.23 4.25 -1.22
N GLU A 47 -14.25 3.48 -0.84
CA GLU A 47 -14.09 2.40 0.12
C GLU A 47 -13.42 1.19 -0.57
N PRO A 48 -12.29 0.70 -0.05
CA PRO A 48 -11.66 -0.50 -0.57
C PRO A 48 -12.45 -1.75 -0.16
N THR A 49 -12.38 -2.77 -1.00
CA THR A 49 -12.84 -4.11 -0.63
C THR A 49 -11.91 -4.70 0.42
N ARG A 50 -12.35 -5.80 1.05
CA ARG A 50 -11.51 -6.54 2.00
C ARG A 50 -10.26 -7.11 1.33
N GLU A 51 -10.41 -7.61 0.11
CA GLU A 51 -9.35 -8.22 -0.67
C GLU A 51 -8.29 -7.19 -1.09
N GLU A 52 -8.72 -6.04 -1.63
CA GLU A 52 -7.84 -4.91 -1.98
C GLU A 52 -7.00 -4.48 -0.76
N GLY A 53 -7.62 -4.39 0.42
CA GLY A 53 -6.92 -4.07 1.66
C GLY A 53 -5.88 -5.10 2.07
N LEU A 54 -6.15 -6.39 1.89
CA LEU A 54 -5.21 -7.48 2.22
C LEU A 54 -4.03 -7.52 1.25
N ILE A 55 -4.28 -7.35 -0.05
CA ILE A 55 -3.24 -7.30 -1.07
C ILE A 55 -2.27 -6.15 -0.79
N MET A 56 -2.81 -4.95 -0.56
CA MET A 56 -2.01 -3.75 -0.29
C MET A 56 -1.22 -3.89 1.02
N GLN A 57 -1.83 -4.44 2.07
CA GLN A 57 -1.12 -4.75 3.32
C GLN A 57 0.07 -5.68 3.07
N ARG A 58 -0.12 -6.75 2.29
CA ARG A 58 0.94 -7.74 2.01
C ARG A 58 2.11 -7.11 1.26
N ILE A 59 1.82 -6.31 0.22
CA ILE A 59 2.84 -5.63 -0.58
C ILE A 59 3.62 -4.64 0.29
N THR A 60 2.92 -3.80 1.05
CA THR A 60 3.59 -2.82 1.93
C THR A 60 4.45 -3.50 2.98
N LEU A 61 4.00 -4.60 3.61
CA LEU A 61 4.81 -5.34 4.57
C LEU A 61 6.05 -5.98 3.93
N ALA A 62 5.92 -6.54 2.73
CA ALA A 62 7.04 -7.11 2.00
C ALA A 62 8.11 -6.05 1.68
N MET A 63 7.70 -4.86 1.23
CA MET A 63 8.64 -3.77 0.93
C MET A 63 9.31 -3.23 2.20
N SER A 64 8.55 -3.09 3.29
CA SER A 64 9.10 -2.68 4.58
C SER A 64 10.13 -3.66 5.13
N ARG A 65 9.90 -4.97 4.99
CA ARG A 65 10.89 -6.00 5.39
C ARG A 65 12.15 -5.91 4.55
N LYS A 66 12.01 -5.87 3.22
CA LYS A 66 13.15 -5.76 2.31
C LYS A 66 14.02 -4.54 2.60
N ARG A 67 13.38 -3.39 2.86
CA ARG A 67 14.10 -2.16 3.23
C ARG A 67 14.81 -2.28 4.59
N GLY A 68 14.22 -3.00 5.56
CA GLY A 68 14.85 -3.29 6.85
C GLY A 68 16.10 -4.15 6.71
N GLU A 69 16.04 -5.17 5.84
CA GLU A 69 17.16 -6.04 5.48
C GLU A 69 18.29 -5.24 4.78
N ASP A 70 17.95 -4.35 3.84
CA ASP A 70 18.92 -3.47 3.16
C ASP A 70 19.58 -2.43 4.11
N THR A 71 18.95 -2.10 5.25
CA THR A 71 19.51 -1.20 6.27
C THR A 71 20.39 -1.90 7.30
N GLY A 72 20.56 -3.22 7.23
CA GLY A 72 21.46 -3.93 8.12
C GLY A 72 21.03 -3.95 9.59
N GLU A 73 19.73 -3.84 9.89
CA GLU A 73 19.22 -4.33 11.18
C GLU A 73 18.99 -5.83 11.03
N GLU A 74 20.09 -6.59 10.92
CA GLU A 74 20.12 -7.95 11.44
C GLU A 74 19.65 -7.85 12.89
N SER A 75 18.49 -8.42 13.17
CA SER A 75 17.99 -8.53 14.54
C SER A 75 18.98 -9.40 15.32
N ASP A 76 19.67 -8.78 16.27
CA ASP A 76 20.21 -9.46 17.46
C ASP A 76 19.06 -10.03 18.32
#